data_AF-A0A3L6EZ71-F1
#
_entry.id   AF-A0A3L6EZ71-F1
#
_cell.length_a   1.000
_cell.length_b   1.000
_cell.length_c   1.000
_cell.angle_alpha   90.00
_cell.angle_beta   90.00
_cell.angle_gamma   90.00
#
_symmetry.space_group_name_H-M   'P 1'
#
loop_
_entity.id
_entity.type
_entity.pdbx_description
1 polymer ?
#
loop_
_entity_poly.entity_id
_entity_poly.type
_entity_poly.pdbx_seq_one_letter_code
_entity_poly.pdbx_strand_id
1 'polypeptide(L)' 'ICLTSDLWTSNQKLGYLCLTTHYIDANFILKKKNIAFKDVKYPHTGLAIEEVITKCLI' A
#
# COMPACT_ATOMS: atom_id res chain seq x y z
N ILE A 1 11.22 8.64 -4.97
CA ILE A 1 10.49 7.55 -4.28
C ILE A 1 9.20 7.32 -5.05
N CYS A 2 8.90 6.08 -5.40
CA CYS A 2 7.67 5.67 -6.08
C CYS A 2 6.90 4.71 -5.17
N LEU A 3 5.57 4.70 -5.29
CA LEU A 3 4.71 3.82 -4.50
C LEU A 3 3.92 2.91 -5.44
N THR A 4 3.75 1.66 -5.03
CA THR A 4 2.79 0.73 -5.64
C THR A 4 1.88 0.21 -4.53
N SER A 5 0.57 0.34 -4.72
CA SER A 5 -0.44 -0.28 -3.88
C SER A 5 -0.99 -1.53 -4.57
N ASP A 6 -0.97 -2.66 -3.87
CA ASP A 6 -1.68 -3.87 -4.27
C ASP A 6 -2.92 -4.03 -3.40
N LEU A 7 -4.09 -4.16 -4.02
CA LEU A 7 -5.37 -4.33 -3.33
C LEU A 7 -6.01 -5.63 -3.77
N TRP A 8 -6.45 -6.41 -2.78
CA TRP A 8 -7.18 -7.64 -3.04
C TRP A 8 -8.23 -7.89 -1.98
N THR A 9 -9.19 -8.76 -2.33
CA THR A 9 -10.17 -9.30 -1.41
C THR A 9 -9.81 -10.75 -1.11
N SER A 10 -9.66 -11.09 0.16
CA SER A 10 -9.40 -12.46 0.61
C SER A 10 -10.61 -13.38 0.41
N ASN A 11 -10.39 -14.69 0.54
CA ASN A 11 -11.47 -15.69 0.55
C ASN A 11 -12.48 -15.50 1.71
N GLN A 12 -12.10 -14.78 2.77
CA GLN A 12 -12.98 -14.39 3.88
C GLN A 12 -13.81 -13.14 3.57
N LYS A 13 -13.75 -12.61 2.34
CA LYS A 13 -14.40 -11.36 1.90
C LYS A 13 -13.88 -10.10 2.63
N LEU A 14 -12.66 -10.15 3.16
CA LEU A 14 -11.97 -8.99 3.74
C LEU A 14 -11.06 -8.35 2.70
N GLY A 15 -11.12 -7.02 2.58
CA GLY A 15 -10.24 -6.22 1.73
C GLY A 15 -8.90 -5.92 2.40
N TYR A 16 -7.83 -5.96 1.62
CA TYR A 16 -6.48 -5.65 2.08
C TYR A 16 -5.78 -4.71 1.10
N LEU A 17 -4.83 -3.94 1.65
CA LEU A 17 -3.92 -3.08 0.90
C LEU A 17 -2.48 -3.33 1.37
N CYS A 18 -1.61 -3.65 0.43
CA CYS A 18 -0.17 -3.70 0.61
C CYS A 18 0.45 -2.48 -0.07
N LEU A 19 1.21 -1.67 0.68
CA LEU A 19 1.91 -0.51 0.14
C LEU A 19 3.40 -0.81 0.08
N THR A 20 3.96 -0.74 -1.13
CA THR A 20 5.38 -0.95 -1.37
C THR A 20 6.01 0.33 -1.90
N THR A 21 7.13 0.72 -1.32
CA THR A 21 7.96 1.82 -1.81
C THR A 21 9.11 1.30 -2.66
N HIS A 22 9.42 2.03 -3.72
CA HIS A 22 10.52 1.78 -4.64
C HIS A 22 11.36 3.04 -4.77
N TYR A 23 12.67 2.93 -4.64
CA TYR A 23 13.59 4.05 -4.85
C TYR A 23 14.98 3.54 -5.20
N ILE A 24 15.78 4.39 -5.83
CA ILE A 24 17.20 4.13 -6.07
C ILE A 24 17.98 4.78 -4.93
N ASP A 25 18.87 4.02 -4.28
CA ASP A 25 19.71 4.54 -3.20
C ASP A 25 20.97 5.25 -3.73
N ALA A 26 21.80 5.77 -2.82
CA ALA A 26 23.04 6.47 -3.18
C ALA A 26 24.07 5.60 -3.93
N ASN A 27 23.94 4.27 -3.83
CA ASN A 27 24.78 3.30 -4.54
C ASN A 27 24.17 2.89 -5.89
N PHE A 28 23.13 3.60 -6.36
CA PHE A 28 22.38 3.27 -7.57
C PHE A 28 21.70 1.89 -7.52
N ILE A 29 21.42 1.36 -6.33
CA ILE A 29 20.73 0.08 -6.16
C ILE A 29 19.24 0.34 -6.01
N LEU A 30 18.43 -0.36 -6.81
CA LEU A 30 16.97 -0.37 -6.65
C LEU A 30 16.60 -1.02 -5.32
N LYS A 31 15.94 -0.26 -4.45
CA LYS A 31 15.33 -0.74 -3.21
C LYS A 31 13.84 -0.89 -3.40
N LYS A 32 13.33 -2.02 -2.94
CA LYS A 32 11.90 -2.32 -2.82
C LYS A 32 11.60 -2.68 -1.37
N LYS A 33 10.69 -1.97 -0.72
CA LYS A 33 10.33 -2.22 0.67
C LYS A 33 8.82 -2.18 0.86
N ASN A 34 8.26 -3.24 1.43
CA ASN A 34 6.89 -3.21 1.93
C ASN A 34 6.86 -2.31 3.17
N ILE A 35 6.09 -1.23 3.12
CA ILE A 35 5.98 -0.25 4.20
C ILE A 35 4.67 -0.36 4.97
N ALA A 36 3.64 -1.01 4.41
CA ALA A 36 2.40 -1.24 5.12
C ALA A 36 1.60 -2.42 4.55
N PHE A 37 0.94 -3.13 5.46
CA PHE A 37 -0.09 -4.11 5.17
C PHE A 37 -1.30 -3.79 6.06
N LYS A 38 -2.43 -3.42 5.47
CA LYS A 38 -3.62 -2.94 6.17
C LYS A 38 -4.88 -3.63 5.67
N ASP A 39 -5.83 -3.84 6.57
CA ASP A 39 -7.21 -4.10 6.18
C ASP A 39 -7.84 -2.82 5.60
N VAL A 40 -8.65 -2.99 4.56
CA VAL A 40 -9.46 -1.91 3.98
C VAL A 40 -10.91 -2.32 4.15
N LYS A 41 -11.64 -1.56 4.95
CA LYS A 41 -13.06 -1.84 5.22
C LYS A 41 -13.92 -1.49 4.00
N TYR A 42 -14.95 -2.29 3.79
CA TYR A 42 -16.00 -1.96 2.81
C TYR A 42 -16.72 -0.66 3.21
N PRO A 43 -17.09 0.22 2.27
CA PRO A 43 -16.89 0.12 0.81
C PRO A 43 -15.48 0.57 0.36
N HIS A 44 -14.92 -0.10 -0.65
CA HIS A 44 -13.60 0.22 -1.23
C HIS A 44 -13.69 1.43 -2.18
N THR A 45 -14.11 2.59 -1.67
CA THR A 45 -14.16 3.84 -2.45
C THR A 45 -12.76 4.44 -2.60
N GLY A 46 -12.58 5.34 -3.57
CA GLY A 46 -11.32 6.08 -3.73
C GLY A 46 -10.89 6.81 -2.45
N LEU A 47 -11.84 7.41 -1.73
CA LEU A 47 -11.60 8.10 -0.45
C LEU A 47 -11.15 7.14 0.66
N ALA A 48 -11.77 5.96 0.78
CA ALA A 48 -11.37 4.98 1.79
C ALA A 48 -9.94 4.44 1.54
N ILE A 49 -9.60 4.23 0.26
CA ILE A 49 -8.25 3.80 -0.14
C ILE A 49 -7.23 4.91 0.12
N GLU A 50 -7.55 6.15 -0.25
CA GLU A 50 -6.72 7.33 0.01
C GLU A 50 -6.43 7.50 1.51
N GLU A 51 -7.44 7.41 2.37
CA GLU A 51 -7.28 7.51 3.82
C GLU A 51 -6.31 6.46 4.38
N VAL A 52 -6.42 5.21 3.91
CA VAL A 52 -5.52 4.12 4.32
C VAL A 52 -4.08 4.38 3.85
N ILE A 53 -3.89 4.79 2.60
CA ILE A 53 -2.55 5.11 2.06
C ILE A 53 -1.94 6.28 2.83
N THR A 54 -2.68 7.36 3.03
CA THR A 54 -2.21 8.54 3.76
C THR A 54 -1.79 8.19 5.18
N LYS A 55 -2.57 7.35 5.90
CA LYS A 55 -2.19 6.85 7.23
C LYS A 55 -0.92 6.00 7.25
N CYS A 56 -0.51 5.40 6.14
CA CYS A 56 0.71 4.62 6.03
C CYS A 56 1.96 5.47 5.72
N LEU A 57 1.77 6.72 5.31
CA LEU A 57 2.85 7.62 4.88
C LEU A 57 3.22 8.68 5.93
N ILE A 58 2.51 8.72 7.06
CA ILE A 58 2.76 9.62 8.21
C ILE A 58 3.77 8.98 9.16
#